data_AF-V3ZP42-F1
#
_entry.id   AF-V3ZP42-F1
#
_cell.length_a   1.000
_cell.length_b   1.000
_cell.length_c   1.000
_cell.angle_alpha   90.00
_cell.angle_beta   90.00
_cell.angle_gamma   90.00
#
_symmetry.space_group_name_H-M   'P 1'
#
loop_
_entity.id
_entity.type
_entity.pdbx_description
1 polymer ?
#
loop_
_entity_poly.entity_id
_entity_poly.type
_entity_poly.pdbx_seq_one_letter_code
_entity_poly.pdbx_strand_id
1 'polypeptide(L)'
;MWSIILCFVIGIELAIAADAPKVKVDLYYESLCPYCRAFIAKQLWPTYEKVKDIMDITLIPFGNAYKKNKNGTLSFSCQHGPNECIGNVIEACAIEHIKNFDEYFPYITCMEKDIVFGPEKSARMCAVNTTLPLADILTCSKGREGLNLEDQAANRTNSLIPKKKYVPWVVLNGEHTQKISNRALSNLLGLVCSTYKGTKPAPCSAKHHVIG
;
A
#
# COMPACT_ATOMS: atom_id res chain seq x y z
N MET A 1 5.12 -74.39 0.71
CA MET A 1 5.93 -73.27 0.17
C MET A 1 5.02 -72.39 -0.67
N TRP A 2 4.36 -71.40 -0.08
CA TRP A 2 3.63 -70.36 -0.81
C TRP A 2 4.24 -69.02 -0.43
N SER A 3 4.93 -68.39 -1.38
CA SER A 3 5.64 -67.13 -1.19
C SER A 3 4.66 -65.97 -1.13
N ILE A 4 4.73 -65.18 -0.06
CA ILE A 4 4.02 -63.91 0.07
C ILE A 4 4.84 -62.84 -0.67
N ILE A 5 4.32 -62.34 -1.79
CA ILE A 5 4.90 -61.18 -2.48
C ILE A 5 4.32 -59.93 -1.82
N LEU A 6 5.13 -59.25 -1.00
CA LEU A 6 4.81 -57.90 -0.54
C LEU A 6 5.04 -56.91 -1.69
N CYS A 7 3.96 -56.46 -2.33
CA CYS A 7 3.98 -55.27 -3.17
C CYS A 7 4.12 -54.03 -2.27
N PHE A 8 5.33 -53.51 -2.14
CA PHE A 8 5.55 -52.16 -1.63
C PHE A 8 5.07 -51.15 -2.67
N VAL A 9 3.87 -50.61 -2.48
CA VAL A 9 3.41 -49.43 -3.22
C VAL A 9 4.16 -48.24 -2.63
N ILE A 10 5.20 -47.78 -3.30
CA ILE A 10 5.92 -46.55 -2.95
C ILE A 10 4.99 -45.40 -3.31
N GLY A 11 4.24 -44.88 -2.32
CA GLY A 11 3.48 -43.66 -2.47
C GLY A 11 4.44 -42.49 -2.69
N ILE A 12 4.51 -41.98 -3.92
CA ILE A 12 5.18 -40.70 -4.19
C ILE A 12 4.22 -39.62 -3.72
N GLU A 13 4.41 -39.14 -2.49
CA GLU A 13 3.81 -37.88 -2.05
C GLU A 13 4.47 -36.76 -2.86
N LEU A 14 3.78 -36.33 -3.92
CA LEU A 14 4.05 -35.04 -4.56
C LEU A 14 3.77 -33.95 -3.54
N ALA A 15 4.82 -33.54 -2.82
CA ALA A 15 4.81 -32.31 -2.05
C ALA A 15 4.57 -31.15 -3.03
N ILE A 16 3.33 -30.71 -3.16
CA ILE A 16 3.01 -29.44 -3.82
C ILE A 16 3.71 -28.38 -2.97
N ALA A 17 4.80 -27.81 -3.50
CA ALA A 17 5.47 -26.70 -2.85
C ALA A 17 4.43 -25.57 -2.72
N ALA A 18 3.97 -25.31 -1.50
CA ALA A 18 3.11 -24.17 -1.22
C ALA A 18 3.85 -22.91 -1.70
N ASP A 19 3.16 -22.06 -2.46
CA ASP A 19 3.77 -20.82 -2.95
C ASP A 19 4.24 -19.98 -1.76
N ALA A 20 5.39 -19.32 -1.91
CA ALA A 20 5.97 -18.58 -0.80
C ALA A 20 5.04 -17.43 -0.38
N PRO A 21 5.08 -16.99 0.89
CA PRO A 21 4.32 -15.81 1.30
C PRO A 21 4.67 -14.60 0.44
N LYS A 22 3.63 -13.84 0.04
CA LYS A 22 3.79 -12.57 -0.67
C LYS A 22 4.67 -11.61 0.13
N VAL A 23 5.40 -10.76 -0.58
CA VAL A 23 6.18 -9.68 0.02
C VAL A 23 5.24 -8.59 0.51
N LYS A 24 5.24 -8.36 1.83
CA LYS A 24 4.43 -7.31 2.45
C LYS A 24 5.10 -5.96 2.28
N VAL A 25 4.36 -4.97 1.77
CA VAL A 25 4.81 -3.59 1.57
C VAL A 25 3.78 -2.65 2.19
N ASP A 26 4.07 -2.14 3.38
CA ASP A 26 3.25 -1.08 3.96
C ASP A 26 3.83 0.28 3.58
N LEU A 27 2.99 1.14 3.01
CA LEU A 27 3.34 2.51 2.67
C LEU A 27 2.61 3.48 3.58
N TYR A 28 3.36 4.24 4.36
CA TYR A 28 2.88 5.38 5.13
C TYR A 28 3.21 6.66 4.36
N TYR A 29 2.18 7.44 4.03
CA TYR A 29 2.30 8.56 3.09
C TYR A 29 1.30 9.69 3.39
N GLU A 30 1.40 10.80 2.65
CA GLU A 30 0.48 11.93 2.73
C GLU A 30 0.04 12.32 1.32
N SER A 31 -1.24 12.63 1.17
CA SER A 31 -1.88 12.84 -0.14
C SER A 31 -1.31 14.02 -0.93
N LEU A 32 -0.81 15.07 -0.27
CA LEU A 32 -0.20 16.23 -0.94
C LEU A 32 1.33 16.23 -0.91
N CYS A 33 1.99 15.23 -0.31
CA CYS A 33 3.43 15.15 -0.31
C CYS A 33 3.96 14.80 -1.72
N PRO A 34 4.79 15.67 -2.35
CA PRO A 34 5.27 15.42 -3.71
C PRO A 34 6.12 14.16 -3.85
N TYR A 35 6.88 13.79 -2.81
CA TYR A 35 7.67 12.55 -2.80
C TYR A 35 6.80 11.30 -2.67
N CYS A 36 5.70 11.37 -1.91
CA CYS A 36 4.73 10.28 -1.78
C CYS A 36 4.04 10.00 -3.10
N ARG A 37 3.50 11.06 -3.72
CA ARG A 37 2.88 11.02 -5.06
C ARG A 37 3.82 10.44 -6.11
N ALA A 38 5.07 10.90 -6.11
CA ALA A 38 6.10 10.38 -7.02
C ALA A 38 6.41 8.90 -6.77
N PHE A 39 6.50 8.46 -5.52
CA PHE A 39 6.72 7.06 -5.18
C PHE A 39 5.55 6.18 -5.62
N ILE A 40 4.31 6.58 -5.34
CA ILE A 40 3.11 5.84 -5.76
C ILE A 40 3.07 5.71 -7.28
N ALA A 41 3.23 6.82 -8.01
CA ALA A 41 3.13 6.83 -9.46
C ALA A 41 4.30 6.15 -10.19
N LYS A 42 5.53 6.28 -9.68
CA LYS A 42 6.76 5.86 -10.39
C LYS A 42 7.39 4.58 -9.86
N GLN A 43 7.10 4.18 -8.62
CA GLN A 43 7.66 2.97 -8.02
C GLN A 43 6.57 1.96 -7.69
N LEU A 44 5.58 2.31 -6.87
CA LEU A 44 4.60 1.35 -6.35
C LEU A 44 3.65 0.83 -7.43
N TRP A 45 2.97 1.72 -8.16
CA TRP A 45 2.04 1.35 -9.22
C TRP A 45 2.68 0.46 -10.32
N PRO A 46 3.78 0.87 -10.99
CA PRO A 46 4.37 0.04 -12.04
C PRO A 46 5.00 -1.26 -11.52
N THR A 47 5.38 -1.32 -10.23
CA THR A 47 5.83 -2.57 -9.61
C THR A 47 4.63 -3.50 -9.40
N TYR A 48 3.55 -2.98 -8.83
CA TYR A 48 2.31 -3.74 -8.63
C TYR A 48 1.81 -4.36 -9.93
N GLU A 49 1.69 -3.57 -11.01
CA GLU A 49 1.23 -4.09 -12.30
C GLU A 49 2.07 -5.27 -12.83
N LYS A 50 3.37 -5.29 -12.51
CA LYS A 50 4.30 -6.34 -12.97
C LYS A 50 4.30 -7.58 -12.10
N VAL A 51 4.15 -7.42 -10.78
CA VAL A 51 4.40 -8.50 -9.82
C VAL A 51 3.35 -8.58 -8.69
N LYS A 52 2.12 -8.12 -8.91
CA LYS A 52 1.03 -8.14 -7.91
C LYS A 52 0.79 -9.50 -7.27
N ASP A 53 1.03 -10.60 -7.99
CA ASP A 53 0.83 -11.95 -7.47
C ASP A 53 1.76 -12.28 -6.30
N ILE A 54 2.90 -11.60 -6.19
CA ILE A 54 3.89 -11.79 -5.12
C ILE A 54 3.94 -10.60 -4.14
N MET A 55 2.97 -9.68 -4.20
CA MET A 55 2.90 -8.50 -3.34
C MET A 55 1.63 -8.48 -2.48
N ASP A 56 1.79 -8.04 -1.24
CA ASP A 56 0.71 -7.72 -0.31
C ASP A 56 0.94 -6.28 0.17
N ILE A 57 0.17 -5.33 -0.35
CA ILE A 57 0.42 -3.90 -0.13
C ILE A 57 -0.63 -3.36 0.84
N THR A 58 -0.18 -2.59 1.84
CA THR A 58 -1.06 -1.78 2.68
C THR A 58 -0.76 -0.30 2.51
N LEU A 59 -1.80 0.51 2.34
CA LEU A 59 -1.70 1.96 2.24
C LEU A 59 -2.18 2.61 3.55
N ILE A 60 -1.42 3.57 4.06
CA ILE A 60 -1.72 4.30 5.30
C ILE A 60 -1.58 5.81 5.03
N PRO A 61 -2.64 6.47 4.54
CA PRO A 61 -2.66 7.92 4.31
C PRO A 61 -2.78 8.68 5.63
N PHE A 62 -1.67 9.25 6.11
CA PHE A 62 -1.62 10.08 7.31
C PHE A 62 -0.29 10.84 7.38
N GLY A 63 0.81 10.08 7.28
CA GLY A 63 2.18 10.58 7.31
C GLY A 63 2.47 11.54 8.46
N ASN A 64 2.95 12.74 8.16
CA ASN A 64 3.34 13.76 9.13
C ASN A 64 2.19 14.61 9.65
N ALA A 65 0.94 14.26 9.33
CA ALA A 65 -0.19 14.80 10.06
C ALA A 65 -0.03 14.53 11.57
N TYR A 66 -0.61 15.39 12.39
CA TYR A 66 -0.61 15.20 13.84
C TYR A 66 -1.98 15.49 14.44
N LYS A 67 -2.31 14.68 15.43
CA LYS A 67 -3.56 14.73 16.18
C LYS A 67 -3.57 15.97 17.07
N LYS A 68 -4.65 16.76 16.98
CA LYS A 68 -4.94 17.90 17.84
C LYS A 68 -6.16 17.57 18.70
N ASN A 69 -5.97 17.56 20.01
CA ASN A 69 -7.06 17.47 20.97
C ASN A 69 -7.26 18.85 21.60
N LYS A 70 -8.28 19.59 21.15
CA LYS A 70 -8.65 20.89 21.73
C LYS A 70 -10.03 20.77 22.37
N ASN A 71 -10.10 20.93 23.69
CA ASN A 71 -11.34 20.88 24.47
C ASN A 71 -12.17 19.59 24.25
N GLY A 72 -11.52 18.43 24.12
CA GLY A 72 -12.19 17.15 23.87
C GLY A 72 -12.61 16.91 22.43
N THR A 73 -12.44 17.89 21.53
CA THR A 73 -12.69 17.71 20.10
C THR A 73 -11.44 17.20 19.40
N LEU A 74 -11.56 16.01 18.81
CA LEU A 74 -10.56 15.42 17.94
C LEU A 74 -10.51 16.17 16.60
N SER A 75 -9.31 16.60 16.22
CA SER A 75 -9.01 17.20 14.92
C SER A 75 -7.60 16.83 14.46
N PHE A 76 -7.29 17.06 13.20
CA PHE A 76 -6.00 16.76 12.60
C PHE A 76 -5.42 18.00 11.92
N SER A 77 -4.09 18.04 11.82
CA SER A 77 -3.36 19.09 11.13
C SER A 77 -2.30 18.45 10.26
N CYS A 78 -2.27 18.83 8.99
CA CYS A 78 -1.39 18.24 7.99
C CYS A 78 -0.36 19.28 7.51
N GLN A 79 0.78 18.81 6.99
CA GLN A 79 1.92 19.67 6.65
C GLN A 79 1.62 20.58 5.44
N HIS A 80 0.84 20.08 4.50
CA HIS A 80 0.48 20.78 3.26
C HIS A 80 -0.92 21.41 3.34
N GLY A 81 -1.41 21.66 4.56
CA GLY A 81 -2.67 22.37 4.83
C GLY A 81 -3.92 21.50 4.81
N PRO A 82 -5.13 22.10 4.88
CA PRO A 82 -6.38 21.37 5.07
C PRO A 82 -6.71 20.40 3.93
N ASN A 83 -6.33 20.71 2.69
CA ASN A 83 -6.57 19.83 1.54
C ASN A 83 -5.82 18.50 1.64
N GLU A 84 -4.67 18.46 2.32
CA GLU A 84 -3.97 17.21 2.58
C GLU A 84 -4.74 16.34 3.57
N CYS A 85 -5.28 16.93 4.64
CA CYS A 85 -6.11 16.16 5.58
C CYS A 85 -7.35 15.62 4.87
N ILE A 86 -8.05 16.46 4.09
CA ILE A 86 -9.22 16.02 3.30
C ILE A 86 -8.83 14.90 2.34
N GLY A 87 -7.70 15.01 1.64
CA GLY A 87 -7.18 13.96 0.76
C GLY A 87 -6.90 12.66 1.51
N ASN A 88 -6.20 12.74 2.64
CA ASN A 88 -5.88 11.57 3.48
C ASN A 88 -7.15 10.85 3.93
N VAL A 89 -8.18 11.60 4.38
CA VAL A 89 -9.45 11.01 4.80
C VAL A 89 -10.22 10.39 3.64
N ILE A 90 -10.27 11.04 2.46
CA ILE A 90 -10.93 10.45 1.29
C ILE A 90 -10.27 9.13 0.89
N GLU A 91 -8.93 9.07 0.89
CA GLU A 91 -8.20 7.84 0.55
C GLU A 91 -8.40 6.75 1.61
N ALA A 92 -8.44 7.10 2.89
CA ALA A 92 -8.77 6.16 3.97
C ALA A 92 -10.21 5.61 3.82
N CYS A 93 -11.18 6.47 3.50
CA CYS A 93 -12.55 6.07 3.21
C CYS A 93 -12.64 5.22 1.94
N ALA A 94 -11.84 5.49 0.91
CA ALA A 94 -11.78 4.67 -0.30
C ALA A 94 -11.30 3.24 0.03
N ILE A 95 -10.28 3.10 0.87
CA ILE A 95 -9.81 1.79 1.34
C ILE A 95 -10.93 1.04 2.08
N GLU A 96 -11.63 1.70 3.00
CA GLU A 96 -12.71 1.09 3.81
C GLU A 96 -13.93 0.68 2.97
N HIS A 97 -14.38 1.53 2.05
CA HIS A 97 -15.63 1.31 1.32
C HIS A 97 -15.46 0.46 0.06
N ILE A 98 -14.31 0.52 -0.61
CA ILE A 98 -14.04 -0.31 -1.79
C ILE A 98 -13.60 -1.72 -1.39
N LYS A 99 -12.75 -1.86 -0.36
CA LYS A 99 -12.18 -3.10 0.20
C LYS A 99 -11.31 -3.93 -0.75
N ASN A 100 -11.67 -4.01 -2.02
CA ASN A 100 -10.91 -4.69 -3.06
C ASN A 100 -9.66 -3.87 -3.42
N PHE A 101 -8.47 -4.41 -3.12
CA PHE A 101 -7.19 -3.77 -3.42
C PHE A 101 -7.04 -3.45 -4.91
N ASP A 102 -7.44 -4.39 -5.78
CA ASP A 102 -7.36 -4.23 -7.24
C ASP A 102 -8.25 -3.09 -7.77
N GLU A 103 -9.18 -2.59 -6.97
CA GLU A 103 -10.07 -1.48 -7.33
C GLU A 103 -9.66 -0.16 -6.66
N TYR A 104 -9.37 -0.17 -5.34
CA TYR A 104 -9.01 1.07 -4.66
C TYR A 104 -7.61 1.55 -4.99
N PHE A 105 -6.66 0.67 -5.28
CA PHE A 105 -5.30 1.10 -5.54
C PHE A 105 -5.16 1.88 -6.86
N PRO A 106 -5.77 1.46 -7.99
CA PRO A 106 -5.86 2.29 -9.18
C PRO A 106 -6.56 3.63 -8.93
N TYR A 107 -7.63 3.63 -8.13
CA TYR A 107 -8.37 4.84 -7.76
C TYR A 107 -7.50 5.84 -7.00
N ILE A 108 -6.81 5.40 -5.94
CA ILE A 108 -5.87 6.24 -5.16
C ILE A 108 -4.70 6.68 -6.04
N THR A 109 -4.15 5.80 -6.88
CA THR A 109 -3.08 6.16 -7.82
C THR A 109 -3.52 7.23 -8.81
N CYS A 110 -4.78 7.20 -9.26
CA CYS A 110 -5.35 8.26 -10.08
C CYS A 110 -5.46 9.56 -9.29
N MET A 111 -5.98 9.52 -8.05
CA MET A 111 -6.10 10.71 -7.21
C MET A 111 -4.74 11.38 -6.99
N GLU A 112 -3.73 10.61 -6.57
CA GLU A 112 -2.36 11.07 -6.30
C GLU A 112 -1.72 11.81 -7.48
N LYS A 113 -2.11 11.53 -8.73
CA LYS A 113 -1.61 12.27 -9.90
C LYS A 113 -2.06 13.74 -9.89
N ASP A 114 -3.31 14.00 -9.54
CA ASP A 114 -3.96 15.30 -9.75
C ASP A 114 -4.54 15.94 -8.47
N ILE A 115 -4.34 15.34 -7.30
CA ILE A 115 -4.88 15.78 -6.00
C ILE A 115 -4.53 17.22 -5.60
N VAL A 116 -3.45 17.78 -6.15
CA VAL A 116 -3.09 19.20 -5.99
C VAL A 116 -4.14 20.17 -6.54
N PHE A 117 -5.00 19.71 -7.46
CA PHE A 117 -6.10 20.50 -8.00
C PHE A 117 -7.37 20.43 -7.15
N GLY A 118 -7.34 19.70 -6.04
CA GLY A 118 -8.40 19.60 -5.04
C GLY A 118 -8.81 18.15 -4.77
N PRO A 119 -8.80 17.68 -3.52
CA PRO A 119 -9.01 16.25 -3.20
C PRO A 119 -10.42 15.75 -3.58
N GLU A 120 -11.48 16.51 -3.31
CA GLU A 120 -12.84 16.12 -3.75
C GLU A 120 -13.00 16.12 -5.28
N LYS A 121 -12.31 17.04 -5.98
CA LYS A 121 -12.34 17.10 -7.44
C LYS A 121 -11.66 15.87 -8.03
N SER A 122 -10.47 15.53 -7.54
CA SER A 122 -9.74 14.34 -7.96
C SER A 122 -10.50 13.06 -7.62
N ALA A 123 -11.10 12.99 -6.43
CA ALA A 123 -11.95 11.87 -6.03
C ALA A 123 -13.10 11.62 -7.02
N ARG A 124 -13.77 12.68 -7.47
CA ARG A 124 -14.85 12.58 -8.46
C ARG A 124 -14.33 12.19 -9.84
N MET A 125 -13.28 12.86 -10.31
CA MET A 125 -12.68 12.59 -11.63
C MET A 125 -12.20 11.15 -11.76
N CYS A 126 -11.56 10.61 -10.71
CA CYS A 126 -11.01 9.26 -10.73
C CYS A 126 -12.05 8.15 -10.56
N ALA A 127 -13.28 8.49 -10.19
CA ALA A 127 -14.40 7.55 -10.12
C ALA A 127 -15.27 7.58 -11.39
N VAL A 128 -15.00 8.48 -12.34
CA VAL A 128 -15.75 8.56 -13.60
C VAL A 128 -15.63 7.23 -14.35
N ASN A 129 -16.76 6.72 -14.87
CA ASN A 129 -16.86 5.45 -15.59
C ASN A 129 -16.45 4.21 -14.77
N THR A 130 -16.49 4.31 -13.44
CA THR A 130 -16.29 3.17 -12.54
C THR A 130 -17.59 2.82 -11.80
N THR A 131 -17.62 1.67 -11.16
CA THR A 131 -18.70 1.27 -10.24
C THR A 131 -18.36 1.54 -8.78
N LEU A 132 -17.33 2.37 -8.51
CA LEU A 132 -16.86 2.65 -7.16
C LEU A 132 -17.94 3.41 -6.35
N PRO A 133 -18.08 3.13 -5.05
CA PRO A 133 -19.07 3.73 -4.17
C PRO A 133 -18.70 5.18 -3.78
N LEU A 134 -18.52 6.06 -4.76
CA LEU A 134 -18.04 7.44 -4.55
C LEU A 134 -18.92 8.23 -3.57
N ALA A 135 -20.23 8.02 -3.59
CA ALA A 135 -21.14 8.69 -2.67
C ALA A 135 -20.86 8.32 -1.21
N ASP A 136 -20.60 7.03 -0.95
CA ASP A 136 -20.28 6.53 0.38
C ASP A 136 -18.89 7.02 0.83
N ILE A 137 -17.90 7.01 -0.08
CA ILE A 137 -16.55 7.53 0.18
C ILE A 137 -16.61 9.01 0.60
N LEU A 138 -17.34 9.85 -0.14
CA LEU A 138 -17.45 11.29 0.17
C LEU A 138 -18.33 11.58 1.39
N THR A 139 -19.27 10.69 1.72
CA THR A 139 -20.07 10.79 2.95
C THR A 139 -19.21 10.42 4.16
N CYS A 140 -18.47 9.32 4.07
CA CYS A 140 -17.49 8.89 5.06
C CYS A 140 -16.48 10.00 5.36
N SER A 141 -15.93 10.66 4.33
CA SER A 141 -14.86 11.65 4.51
C SER A 141 -15.29 12.94 5.20
N LYS A 142 -16.60 13.21 5.25
CA LYS A 142 -17.18 14.38 5.92
C LYS A 142 -17.77 14.03 7.29
N GLY A 143 -17.77 12.75 7.65
CA GLY A 143 -18.45 12.22 8.82
C GLY A 143 -17.53 11.77 9.94
N ARG A 144 -18.15 11.18 10.97
CA ARG A 144 -17.45 10.57 12.11
C ARG A 144 -16.59 9.38 11.69
N GLU A 145 -17.03 8.66 10.66
CA GLU A 145 -16.31 7.50 10.13
C GLU A 145 -14.94 7.89 9.59
N GLY A 146 -14.86 8.90 8.71
CA GLY A 146 -13.59 9.42 8.19
C GLY A 146 -12.66 9.91 9.30
N LEU A 147 -13.20 10.60 10.30
CA LEU A 147 -12.43 11.03 11.48
C LEU A 147 -11.82 9.84 12.25
N ASN A 148 -12.59 8.76 12.41
CA ASN A 148 -12.12 7.55 13.09
C ASN A 148 -11.08 6.80 12.25
N LEU A 149 -11.22 6.77 10.93
CA LEU A 149 -10.24 6.17 10.01
C LEU A 149 -8.93 6.95 10.03
N GLU A 150 -8.98 8.28 10.04
CA GLU A 150 -7.78 9.13 10.19
C GLU A 150 -7.10 8.89 11.55
N ASP A 151 -7.86 8.71 12.63
CA ASP A 151 -7.30 8.36 13.94
C ASP A 151 -6.64 6.98 13.96
N GLN A 152 -7.22 5.99 13.28
CA GLN A 152 -6.61 4.67 13.12
C GLN A 152 -5.31 4.75 12.34
N ALA A 153 -5.29 5.53 11.24
CA ALA A 153 -4.07 5.78 10.46
C ALA A 153 -3.01 6.51 11.30
N ALA A 154 -3.42 7.46 12.15
CA ALA A 154 -2.55 8.12 13.12
C ALA A 154 -1.92 7.13 14.11
N ASN A 155 -2.73 6.24 14.69
CA ASN A 155 -2.27 5.24 15.67
C ASN A 155 -1.29 4.25 15.03
N ARG A 156 -1.57 3.78 13.81
CA ARG A 156 -0.64 2.92 13.04
C ARG A 156 0.67 3.64 12.75
N THR A 157 0.60 4.89 12.29
CA THR A 157 1.80 5.67 11.96
C THR A 157 2.63 5.98 13.20
N ASN A 158 1.98 6.35 14.31
CA ASN A 158 2.65 6.72 15.55
C ASN A 158 3.21 5.52 16.30
N SER A 159 2.74 4.30 16.04
CA SER A 159 3.25 3.06 16.64
C SER A 159 4.47 2.47 15.91
N LEU A 160 4.87 3.04 14.78
CA LEU A 160 6.05 2.60 14.02
C LEU A 160 7.32 2.53 14.88
N ILE A 161 8.08 1.45 14.68
CA ILE A 161 9.43 1.23 15.22
C ILE A 161 10.35 0.86 14.05
N PRO A 162 11.41 1.64 13.78
CA PRO A 162 11.73 2.93 14.39
C PRO A 162 10.67 3.98 14.06
N LYS A 163 10.59 5.05 14.89
CA LYS A 163 9.71 6.20 14.60
C LYS A 163 10.06 6.77 13.22
N LYS A 164 9.04 7.01 12.39
CA LYS A 164 9.26 7.62 11.08
C LYS A 164 9.92 8.99 11.22
N LYS A 165 10.75 9.33 10.26
CA LYS A 165 11.46 10.63 10.20
C LYS A 165 11.08 11.47 8.98
N TYR A 166 10.42 10.84 8.01
CA TYR A 166 10.02 11.41 6.73
C TYR A 166 8.91 10.53 6.12
N VAL A 167 8.31 11.00 5.05
CA VAL A 167 7.47 10.20 4.14
C VAL A 167 7.94 10.40 2.69
N PRO A 168 7.69 9.44 1.78
CA PRO A 168 7.05 8.15 2.00
C PRO A 168 7.90 7.23 2.88
N TRP A 169 7.24 6.49 3.77
CA TRP A 169 7.89 5.57 4.69
C TRP A 169 7.44 4.14 4.40
N VAL A 170 8.39 3.32 3.93
CA VAL A 170 8.12 1.94 3.47
C VAL A 170 8.54 0.95 4.54
N VAL A 171 7.64 0.05 4.91
CA VAL A 171 7.92 -1.11 5.76
C VAL A 171 7.81 -2.37 4.90
N LEU A 172 8.88 -3.16 4.86
CA LEU A 172 8.99 -4.38 4.05
C LEU A 172 8.99 -5.59 4.98
N ASN A 173 8.00 -6.48 4.86
CA ASN A 173 7.85 -7.65 5.74
C ASN A 173 7.92 -7.30 7.24
N GLY A 174 7.35 -6.15 7.64
CA GLY A 174 7.35 -5.68 9.02
C GLY A 174 8.62 -4.94 9.46
N GLU A 175 9.63 -4.81 8.58
CA GLU A 175 10.88 -4.11 8.89
C GLU A 175 11.05 -2.81 8.11
N HIS A 176 11.64 -1.81 8.78
CA HIS A 176 12.12 -0.60 8.13
C HIS A 176 13.60 -0.38 8.43
N THR A 177 14.39 -0.14 7.39
CA THR A 177 15.78 0.31 7.49
C THR A 177 16.06 1.34 6.41
N GLN A 178 17.11 2.15 6.59
CA GLN A 178 17.54 3.09 5.55
C GLN A 178 17.87 2.38 4.23
N LYS A 179 18.42 1.16 4.30
CA LYS A 179 18.70 0.33 3.11
C LYS A 179 17.43 -0.08 2.39
N ILE A 180 16.41 -0.53 3.12
CA ILE A 180 15.08 -0.84 2.55
C ILE A 180 14.48 0.40 1.90
N SER A 181 14.47 1.54 2.63
CA SER A 181 13.91 2.80 2.12
C SER A 181 14.63 3.26 0.85
N ASN A 182 15.95 3.31 0.83
CA ASN A 182 16.72 3.72 -0.34
C ASN A 182 16.46 2.81 -1.55
N ARG A 183 16.39 1.48 -1.33
CA ARG A 183 16.08 0.52 -2.41
C ARG A 183 14.65 0.64 -2.90
N ALA A 184 13.68 0.82 -2.01
CA ALA A 184 12.28 1.01 -2.39
C ALA A 184 12.12 2.27 -3.25
N LEU A 185 12.75 3.39 -2.86
CA LEU A 185 12.66 4.65 -3.56
C LEU A 185 13.33 4.65 -4.94
N SER A 186 14.37 3.84 -5.12
CA SER A 186 15.15 3.77 -6.38
C SER A 186 14.70 2.65 -7.32
N ASN A 187 14.41 1.46 -6.77
CA ASN A 187 14.05 0.27 -7.53
C ASN A 187 13.21 -0.70 -6.66
N LEU A 188 11.94 -0.35 -6.44
CA LEU A 188 11.01 -1.17 -5.66
C LEU A 188 10.83 -2.57 -6.26
N LEU A 189 10.72 -2.67 -7.59
CA LEU A 189 10.60 -3.96 -8.27
C LEU A 189 11.77 -4.89 -7.95
N GLY A 190 13.00 -4.41 -8.07
CA GLY A 190 14.20 -5.16 -7.70
C GLY A 190 14.22 -5.54 -6.21
N LEU A 191 13.72 -4.66 -5.33
CA LEU A 191 13.57 -4.97 -3.90
C LEU A 191 12.60 -6.12 -3.66
N VAL A 192 11.37 -6.03 -4.18
CA VAL A 192 10.34 -7.07 -4.07
C VAL A 192 10.83 -8.40 -4.64
N CYS A 193 11.35 -8.39 -5.86
CA CYS A 193 11.87 -9.58 -6.53
C CYS A 193 13.01 -10.24 -5.75
N SER A 194 13.93 -9.46 -5.17
CA SER A 194 15.01 -10.02 -4.34
C SER A 194 14.54 -10.55 -2.97
N THR A 195 13.41 -10.03 -2.49
CA THR A 195 12.84 -10.39 -1.18
C THR A 195 12.00 -11.66 -1.28
N TYR A 196 11.27 -11.84 -2.38
CA TYR A 196 10.41 -12.99 -2.63
C TYR A 196 11.21 -14.31 -2.65
N LYS A 197 10.70 -15.31 -1.93
CA LYS A 197 11.36 -16.60 -1.73
C LYS A 197 10.82 -17.72 -2.63
N GLY A 198 9.68 -17.49 -3.28
CA GLY A 198 9.08 -18.44 -4.22
C GLY A 198 9.64 -18.32 -5.63
N THR A 199 8.93 -18.94 -6.56
CA THR A 199 9.24 -18.87 -8.00
C THR A 199 9.04 -17.44 -8.49
N LYS A 200 10.11 -16.82 -8.99
CA LYS A 200 10.08 -15.41 -9.40
C LYS A 200 9.29 -15.24 -10.70
N PRO A 201 8.33 -14.30 -10.77
CA PRO A 201 7.68 -13.93 -12.02
C PRO A 201 8.69 -13.45 -13.07
N ALA A 202 8.36 -13.57 -14.36
CA ALA A 202 9.24 -13.18 -15.46
C ALA A 202 9.81 -11.74 -15.34
N PRO A 203 9.04 -10.72 -14.90
CA PRO A 203 9.59 -9.36 -14.69
C PRO A 203 10.74 -9.28 -13.69
N CYS A 204 10.88 -10.23 -12.75
CA CYS A 204 11.98 -10.28 -11.80
C CYS A 204 13.31 -10.75 -12.41
N SER A 205 13.27 -11.37 -13.58
CA SER A 205 14.45 -11.91 -14.28
C SER A 205 15.03 -10.92 -15.29
N ALA A 206 14.33 -9.81 -15.56
CA ALA A 206 14.86 -8.74 -16.41
C ALA A 206 16.04 -8.08 -15.68
N LYS A 207 17.22 -8.04 -16.33
CA LYS A 207 18.36 -7.26 -15.84
C LYS A 207 17.95 -5.79 -15.82
N HIS A 208 17.47 -5.29 -14.69
CA HIS A 208 17.21 -3.87 -14.52
C HIS A 208 18.54 -3.13 -14.57
N HIS A 209 18.82 -2.51 -15.71
CA HIS A 209 19.96 -1.64 -15.90
C HIS A 209 19.80 -0.47 -14.94
N VAL A 210 20.60 -0.45 -13.87
CA VAL A 210 20.74 0.72 -13.00
C VAL A 210 21.51 1.73 -13.83
N ILE A 211 20.83 2.76 -14.32
CA ILE A 211 21.50 3.93 -14.88
C ILE A 211 21.99 4.72 -13.67
N GLY A 212 23.31 4.73 -13.47
CA GLY A 212 23.98 5.49 -12.41
C GLY A 212 23.96 6.99 -12.65
#